data_AF-A0A7J3SAE7-F1
#
_entry.id   AF-A0A7J3SAE7-F1
#
_cell.length_a   1.000
_cell.length_b   1.000
_cell.length_c   1.000
_cell.angle_alpha   90.00
_cell.angle_beta   90.00
_cell.angle_gamma   90.00
#
_symmetry.space_group_name_H-M   'P 1'
#
loop_
_entity.id
_entity.type
_entity.pdbx_description
1 polymer ?
#
loop_
_entity_poly.entity_id
_entity_poly.type
_entity_poly.pdbx_seq_one_letter_code
_entity_poly.pdbx_strand_id
1 'polypeptide(L)'
;GEIIHLTMYGINLPSVVNDIKRSQKNKLVIVGAEKVPRFYYEIADWNVAIGNQPHSEVAALAVFLLELLDGWVFHSSFENAKIKIIPSEKGKHVIKLSNDTS
;
A
#
# COMPACT_ATOMS: atom_id res chain seq x y z
N GLY A 1 -1.67 -6.18 16.72
CA GLY A 1 -1.25 -5.53 15.47
C GLY A 1 -1.30 -4.02 15.67
N GLU A 2 -1.13 -3.26 14.60
CA GLU A 2 -1.39 -1.83 14.54
C GLU A 2 -2.47 -1.57 13.50
N ILE A 3 -3.48 -0.77 13.85
CA ILE A 3 -4.55 -0.36 12.97
C ILE A 3 -4.18 1.00 12.40
N ILE A 4 -4.05 1.07 11.08
CA ILE A 4 -3.75 2.29 10.33
C ILE A 4 -4.96 2.62 9.48
N HIS A 5 -5.64 3.71 9.81
CA HIS A 5 -6.77 4.22 9.07
C HIS A 5 -6.31 5.35 8.14
N LEU A 6 -6.44 5.13 6.83
CA LEU A 6 -6.14 6.16 5.83
C LEU A 6 -7.35 7.07 5.67
N THR A 7 -7.18 8.34 6.02
CA THR A 7 -8.24 9.35 6.02
C THR A 7 -7.66 10.74 5.77
N MET A 8 -8.34 11.56 4.96
CA MET A 8 -7.91 12.95 4.68
C MET A 8 -7.88 13.84 5.93
N TYR A 9 -8.48 13.40 7.04
CA TYR A 9 -8.51 14.13 8.31
C TYR A 9 -7.35 13.76 9.26
N GLY A 10 -6.49 12.81 8.87
CA GLY A 10 -5.39 12.31 9.69
C GLY A 10 -4.13 13.20 9.70
N ILE A 11 -3.09 12.71 10.39
CA ILE A 11 -1.74 13.31 10.37
C ILE A 11 -1.08 12.98 9.03
N ASN A 12 -0.41 13.96 8.42
CA ASN A 12 0.22 13.79 7.12
C ASN A 12 1.31 12.70 7.15
N LEU A 13 1.33 11.84 6.14
CA LEU A 13 2.18 10.64 6.06
C LEU A 13 3.66 10.87 6.42
N PRO A 14 4.38 11.89 5.89
CA PRO A 14 5.80 12.08 6.17
C PRO A 14 6.12 12.28 7.65
N SER A 15 5.16 12.76 8.44
CA SER A 15 5.33 12.99 9.87
C SER A 15 5.27 11.70 10.70
N VAL A 16 4.65 10.63 10.18
CA VAL A 16 4.35 9.42 10.96
C VAL A 16 4.91 8.14 10.34
N VAL A 17 5.23 8.13 9.03
CA VAL A 17 5.62 6.92 8.30
C VAL A 17 6.83 6.22 8.90
N ASN A 18 7.83 6.98 9.36
CA ASN A 18 9.03 6.40 9.95
C ASN A 18 8.74 5.69 11.28
N ASP A 19 7.76 6.17 12.04
CA ASP A 19 7.36 5.56 13.31
C ASP A 19 6.59 4.25 13.05
N ILE A 20 5.68 4.28 12.07
CA ILE A 20 4.94 3.11 11.60
C ILE A 20 5.91 2.04 11.07
N LYS A 21 6.94 2.45 10.29
CA LYS A 21 7.97 1.54 9.75
C LYS A 21 8.79 0.84 10.84
N ARG A 22 9.20 1.57 11.89
CA ARG A 22 10.03 1.01 12.97
C ARG A 22 9.31 -0.09 13.76
N SER A 23 7.98 -0.02 13.82
CA SER A 23 7.19 -1.01 14.53
C SER A 23 7.15 -2.35 13.81
N GLN A 24 7.56 -3.42 14.50
CA GLN A 24 7.55 -4.81 14.02
C GLN A 24 6.16 -5.47 14.13
N LYS A 25 5.14 -4.75 14.62
CA LYS A 25 3.79 -5.29 14.75
C LYS A 25 3.14 -5.45 13.37
N ASN A 26 2.36 -6.53 13.20
CA ASN A 26 1.50 -6.73 12.04
C ASN A 26 0.58 -5.52 11.83
N LYS A 27 0.43 -5.07 10.58
CA LYS A 27 -0.29 -3.84 10.23
C LYS A 27 -1.60 -4.17 9.52
N LEU A 28 -2.70 -3.61 10.01
CA LEU A 28 -4.00 -3.65 9.37
C LEU A 28 -4.28 -2.26 8.81
N VAL A 29 -4.31 -2.15 7.48
CA VAL A 29 -4.63 -0.88 6.80
C VAL A 29 -6.11 -0.84 6.48
N ILE A 30 -6.81 0.13 7.06
CA ILE A 30 -8.21 0.41 6.81
C ILE A 30 -8.28 1.55 5.80
N VAL A 31 -8.95 1.27 4.69
CA VAL A 31 -9.28 2.23 3.66
C VAL A 31 -10.80 2.26 3.53
N GLY A 32 -11.36 3.43 3.27
CA GLY A 32 -12.80 3.55 3.11
C GLY A 32 -13.18 4.76 2.28
N ALA A 33 -14.33 4.64 1.61
CA ALA A 33 -14.95 5.72 0.87
C ALA A 33 -15.69 6.69 1.81
N GLU A 34 -16.24 7.76 1.21
CA GLU A 34 -16.80 9.02 1.74
C GLU A 34 -17.52 9.04 3.11
N LYS A 35 -17.96 7.90 3.67
CA LYS A 35 -18.63 7.82 4.98
C LYS A 35 -18.10 6.68 5.85
N VAL A 36 -16.83 6.76 6.23
CA VAL A 36 -16.25 5.86 7.22
C VAL A 36 -16.88 6.13 8.61
N PRO A 37 -17.47 5.12 9.28
CA PRO A 37 -18.00 5.26 10.63
C PRO A 37 -16.98 5.83 11.62
N ARG A 38 -17.45 6.68 12.54
CA ARG A 38 -16.62 7.31 13.59
C ARG A 38 -15.77 6.31 14.39
N PHE A 39 -16.30 5.10 14.61
CA PHE A 39 -15.61 4.02 15.30
C PHE A 39 -14.20 3.75 14.76
N TYR A 40 -13.98 3.83 13.45
CA TYR A 40 -12.65 3.61 12.87
C TYR A 40 -11.62 4.68 13.25
N TYR A 41 -12.06 5.91 13.49
CA TYR A 41 -11.17 6.96 14.00
C TYR A 41 -10.72 6.68 15.43
N GLU A 42 -11.60 6.08 16.24
CA GLU A 42 -11.37 5.86 17.67
C GLU A 42 -10.52 4.61 17.95
N ILE A 43 -10.66 3.56 17.14
CA ILE A 43 -9.89 2.32 17.32
C ILE A 43 -8.52 2.34 16.63
N ALA A 44 -8.30 3.26 15.68
CA ALA A 44 -7.06 3.29 14.93
C ALA A 44 -5.90 3.76 15.81
N ASP A 45 -4.81 2.98 15.82
CA ASP A 45 -3.54 3.43 16.41
C ASP A 45 -2.98 4.63 15.62
N TRP A 46 -3.27 4.69 14.31
CA TRP A 46 -2.83 5.75 13.42
C TRP A 46 -3.98 6.20 12.50
N ASN A 47 -4.35 7.47 12.58
CA ASN A 47 -5.16 8.13 11.54
C ASN A 47 -4.20 8.91 10.63
N VAL A 48 -4.01 8.45 9.39
CA VAL A 48 -2.97 8.94 8.47
C VAL A 48 -3.58 9.56 7.23
N ALA A 49 -3.14 10.77 6.89
CA ALA A 49 -3.54 11.50 5.70
C ALA A 49 -2.52 11.37 4.58
N ILE A 50 -3.00 10.99 3.39
CA ILE A 50 -2.25 11.01 2.13
C ILE A 50 -2.52 12.34 1.44
N GLY A 51 -2.10 13.43 2.08
CA GLY A 51 -2.67 14.75 1.83
C GLY A 51 -4.07 14.88 2.43
N ASN A 52 -4.54 16.13 2.55
CA ASN A 52 -5.78 16.47 3.25
C ASN A 52 -6.91 16.90 2.30
N GLN A 53 -6.82 16.52 1.02
CA GLN A 53 -7.85 16.75 0.03
C GLN A 53 -8.62 15.45 -0.25
N PRO A 54 -9.92 15.52 -0.56
CA PRO A 54 -10.68 14.33 -0.94
C PRO A 54 -10.14 13.73 -2.23
N HIS A 55 -9.75 12.46 -2.19
CA HIS A 55 -9.30 11.69 -3.34
C HIS A 55 -9.59 10.20 -3.16
N SER A 56 -9.15 9.36 -4.09
CA SER A 56 -9.38 7.92 -4.04
C SER A 56 -8.59 7.22 -2.93
N GLU A 57 -9.26 6.29 -2.26
CA GLU A 57 -8.73 5.28 -1.37
C GLU A 57 -7.67 4.38 -2.04
N VAL A 58 -7.79 4.12 -3.34
CA VAL A 58 -6.80 3.36 -4.13
C VAL A 58 -5.49 4.14 -4.21
N ALA A 59 -5.58 5.45 -4.50
CA ALA A 59 -4.41 6.32 -4.51
C ALA A 59 -3.79 6.45 -3.12
N ALA A 60 -4.62 6.57 -2.08
CA ALA A 60 -4.17 6.61 -0.69
C ALA A 60 -3.34 5.37 -0.34
N LEU A 61 -3.88 4.18 -0.63
CA LEU A 61 -3.23 2.91 -0.35
C LEU A 61 -1.94 2.74 -1.14
N ALA A 62 -1.94 3.08 -2.43
CA ALA A 62 -0.76 2.97 -3.28
C ALA A 62 0.41 3.82 -2.77
N VAL A 63 0.17 5.09 -2.46
CA VAL A 63 1.20 6.00 -1.92
C VAL A 63 1.63 5.55 -0.53
N PHE A 64 0.68 5.15 0.33
CA PHE A 64 1.00 4.66 1.66
C PHE A 64 1.93 3.44 1.63
N LEU A 65 1.61 2.43 0.82
CA LEU A 65 2.42 1.22 0.69
C LEU A 65 3.76 1.48 0.01
N LEU A 66 3.79 2.38 -0.98
CA LEU A 66 5.03 2.78 -1.64
C LEU A 66 6.02 3.34 -0.63
N GLU A 67 5.56 4.27 0.22
CA GLU A 67 6.38 4.86 1.26
C GLU A 67 6.70 3.85 2.36
N LEU A 68 5.71 3.13 2.89
CA LEU A 68 5.87 2.17 3.98
C LEU A 68 6.89 1.06 3.66
N LEU A 69 6.90 0.59 2.41
CA LEU A 69 7.73 -0.53 1.95
C LEU A 69 8.97 -0.09 1.16
N ASP A 70 9.35 1.19 1.26
CA ASP A 70 10.57 1.73 0.63
C ASP A 70 10.71 1.37 -0.87
N GLY A 71 9.61 1.51 -1.62
CA GLY A 71 9.63 1.24 -3.06
C GLY A 71 9.58 -0.24 -3.47
N TRP A 72 9.34 -1.17 -2.54
CA TRP A 72 9.31 -2.62 -2.81
C TRP A 72 8.51 -3.03 -4.06
N VAL A 73 7.40 -2.33 -4.35
CA VAL A 73 6.53 -2.59 -5.51
C VAL A 73 7.30 -2.61 -6.84
N PHE A 74 8.37 -1.83 -6.99
CA PHE A 74 9.17 -1.75 -8.22
C PHE A 74 10.15 -2.91 -8.41
N HIS A 75 10.44 -3.65 -7.35
CA HIS A 75 11.45 -4.71 -7.34
C HIS A 75 10.87 -6.08 -6.98
N SER A 76 9.62 -6.10 -6.50
CA SER A 76 8.91 -7.31 -6.13
C SER A 76 8.74 -8.28 -7.30
N SER A 77 8.80 -9.57 -7.00
CA SER A 77 8.44 -10.64 -7.92
C SER A 77 7.74 -11.75 -7.15
N PHE A 78 6.91 -12.52 -7.85
CA PHE A 78 6.19 -13.63 -7.26
C PHE A 78 6.83 -14.94 -7.72
N GLU A 79 7.24 -15.79 -6.77
CA GLU A 79 7.97 -17.04 -7.04
C GLU A 79 7.21 -17.98 -7.98
N ASN A 80 5.88 -18.06 -7.83
CA ASN A 80 5.01 -18.95 -8.60
C ASN A 80 4.18 -18.20 -9.66
N ALA A 81 4.73 -17.10 -10.19
CA ALA A 81 4.08 -16.38 -11.28
C ALA A 81 4.00 -17.27 -12.53
N LYS A 82 2.83 -17.35 -13.17
CA LYS A 82 2.67 -18.03 -14.46
C LYS A 82 3.13 -17.18 -15.65
N ILE A 83 3.16 -15.87 -15.44
CA ILE A 83 3.44 -14.86 -16.46
C ILE A 83 4.34 -13.80 -15.85
N LYS A 84 5.33 -13.32 -16.61
CA LYS A 84 6.13 -12.16 -16.26
C LYS A 84 6.13 -11.15 -17.40
N ILE A 85 5.89 -9.88 -17.07
CA ILE A 85 6.01 -8.77 -18.00
C ILE A 85 7.47 -8.31 -18.02
N ILE A 86 8.06 -8.18 -19.20
CA ILE A 86 9.41 -7.65 -19.37
C ILE A 86 9.29 -6.17 -19.74
N PRO A 87 9.83 -5.23 -18.91
CA PRO A 87 9.85 -3.82 -19.25
C PRO A 87 10.48 -3.59 -20.63
N SER A 88 9.85 -2.75 -21.44
CA SER A 88 10.29 -2.47 -22.81
C SER A 88 9.95 -1.03 -23.15
N GLU A 89 10.86 -0.31 -23.82
CA GLU A 89 10.64 1.10 -24.19
C GLU A 89 9.42 1.28 -25.10
N LYS A 90 9.19 0.32 -26.02
CA LYS A 90 8.04 0.29 -26.92
C LYS A 90 7.59 -1.15 -27.12
N GLY A 91 6.28 -1.38 -27.01
CA GLY A 91 5.66 -2.69 -27.24
C GLY A 91 5.21 -3.40 -25.96
N LYS A 92 4.74 -4.64 -26.12
CA LYS A 92 4.25 -5.51 -25.03
C LYS A 92 5.02 -6.81 -25.06
N HIS A 93 5.92 -7.01 -24.10
CA HIS A 93 6.71 -8.23 -24.00
C HIS A 93 6.31 -9.03 -22.76
N VAL A 94 5.85 -10.26 -23.00
CA VAL A 94 5.28 -11.14 -21.97
C VAL A 94 5.89 -12.53 -22.14
N ILE A 95 6.43 -13.09 -21.07
CA ILE A 95 6.92 -14.48 -21.04
C ILE A 95 6.00 -15.34 -20.17
N LYS A 96 5.76 -16.58 -20.60
CA LYS A 96 5.15 -17.61 -19.75
C LYS A 96 6.25 -18.29 -18.96
N LEU A 97 6.07 -18.40 -17.66
CA LEU A 97 6.97 -19.14 -16.78
C LEU A 97 6.35 -20.54 -16.62
N SER A 98 6.90 -21.52 -17.33
CA SER A 98 6.49 -22.92 -17.22
C SER A 98 7.12 -23.53 -15.97
N ASN A 99 6.30 -24.02 -15.04
CA ASN A 99 6.74 -24.97 -14.03
C ASN A 99 6.77 -26.38 -14.67
N ASP A 100 7.50 -26.55 -15.78
CA ASP A 100 7.74 -27.88 -16.35
C ASP A 100 9.03 -28.42 -15.75
N THR A 101 8.92 -28.96 -14.54
CA THR A 101 9.83 -30.00 -14.10
C THR A 101 9.29 -31.30 -14.70
N SER A 102 9.98 -31.78 -15.72
CA SER A 102 9.93 -33.20 -16.12
C SER A 102 10.44 -34.08 -14.99
#